data_AF-D8LIW7-F1
#
_entry.id   AF-D8LIW7-F1
#
_cell.length_a   1.000
_cell.length_b   1.000
_cell.length_c   1.000
_cell.angle_alpha   90.00
_cell.angle_beta   90.00
_cell.angle_gamma   90.00
#
_symmetry.space_group_name_H-M   'P 1'
#
loop_
_entity.id
_entity.type
_entity.pdbx_description
1 polymer ?
#
loop_
_entity_poly.entity_id
_entity_poly.type
_entity_poly.pdbx_seq_one_letter_code
_entity_poly.pdbx_strand_id
1 'polypeptide(L)'
;MQIATADDYCFDGARFRTCNDGDPTLRWGIGIDFRSTEPSRNLFYFFDREKCAVREGETARKGDCKNKGAARWGWRDGKLTQGGKHCLGRGRDNKAIMVPCSEGHEHVNFITPEIVPVGTQQSMFGEQEKASTRRGATPRRFE
;
A
#
# COMPACT_ATOMS: atom_id res chain seq x y z
N MET A 1 1.94 -3.50 -7.05
CA MET A 1 2.17 -4.88 -6.55
C MET A 1 1.04 -5.28 -5.61
N GLN A 2 0.80 -6.56 -5.38
CA GLN A 2 0.00 -7.09 -4.27
C GLN A 2 0.92 -7.59 -3.16
N ILE A 3 0.43 -7.58 -1.92
CA ILE A 3 1.13 -8.11 -0.75
C ILE A 3 0.36 -9.38 -0.35
N ALA A 4 0.86 -10.52 -0.76
CA ALA A 4 0.14 -11.79 -0.71
C ALA A 4 0.77 -12.77 0.27
N THR A 5 -0.07 -13.57 0.90
CA THR A 5 0.28 -14.69 1.77
C THR A 5 0.49 -15.97 0.97
N ALA A 6 0.95 -17.05 1.61
CA ALA A 6 1.16 -18.33 0.94
C ALA A 6 -0.15 -19.04 0.53
N ASP A 7 -1.27 -18.71 1.17
CA ASP A 7 -2.60 -19.27 0.91
C ASP A 7 -3.48 -18.37 0.03
N ASP A 8 -2.86 -17.50 -0.77
CA ASP A 8 -3.51 -16.63 -1.77
C ASP A 8 -4.47 -15.58 -1.19
N TYR A 9 -4.17 -15.09 0.02
CA TYR A 9 -4.80 -13.90 0.58
C TYR A 9 -3.90 -12.68 0.46
N CYS A 10 -4.48 -11.56 0.04
CA CYS A 10 -3.84 -10.28 -0.14
C CYS A 10 -4.22 -9.30 0.98
N PHE A 11 -3.23 -8.58 1.49
CA PHE A 11 -3.45 -7.49 2.42
C PHE A 11 -4.13 -6.32 1.70
N ASP A 12 -5.38 -6.01 2.06
CA ASP A 12 -6.15 -4.91 1.49
C ASP A 12 -5.92 -3.59 2.23
N GLY A 13 -5.15 -3.63 3.31
CA GLY A 13 -4.90 -2.47 4.14
C GLY A 13 -5.74 -2.42 5.40
N ALA A 14 -6.50 -3.44 5.74
CA ALA A 14 -7.17 -3.62 7.04
C ALA A 14 -7.38 -5.09 7.38
N ARG A 15 -7.49 -5.94 6.35
CA ARG A 15 -7.70 -7.38 6.42
C ARG A 15 -6.90 -8.07 5.33
N PHE A 16 -6.88 -9.39 5.42
CA PHE A 16 -6.46 -10.29 4.38
C PHE A 16 -7.72 -10.82 3.68
N ARG A 17 -7.77 -10.72 2.36
CA ARG A 17 -8.87 -11.29 1.54
C ARG A 17 -8.29 -11.93 0.30
N THR A 18 -9.04 -12.82 -0.34
CA THR A 18 -8.60 -13.52 -1.56
C THR A 18 -7.97 -12.55 -2.55
N CYS A 19 -6.78 -12.89 -3.04
CA CYS A 19 -6.10 -12.12 -4.06
C CYS A 19 -6.94 -12.09 -5.35
N ASN A 20 -6.90 -10.94 -6.04
CA ASN A 20 -7.59 -10.77 -7.31
C ASN A 20 -6.79 -9.77 -8.15
N ASP A 21 -6.19 -10.23 -9.24
CA ASP A 21 -5.39 -9.36 -10.12
C ASP A 21 -6.21 -8.25 -10.80
N GLY A 22 -7.50 -8.47 -11.02
CA GLY A 22 -8.41 -7.45 -11.53
C GLY A 22 -8.79 -6.41 -10.48
N ASP A 23 -8.51 -6.64 -9.19
CA ASP A 23 -8.92 -5.73 -8.12
C ASP A 23 -7.84 -4.66 -7.85
N PRO A 24 -8.06 -3.41 -8.28
CA PRO A 24 -7.12 -2.32 -8.05
C PRO A 24 -6.90 -2.04 -6.56
N THR A 25 -7.87 -2.40 -5.72
CA THR A 25 -7.86 -2.10 -4.29
C THR A 25 -6.98 -3.01 -3.44
N LEU A 26 -6.27 -3.95 -4.08
CA LEU A 26 -5.21 -4.76 -3.49
C LEU A 26 -3.82 -4.29 -3.91
N ARG A 27 -3.73 -3.22 -4.72
CA ARG A 27 -2.46 -2.75 -5.28
C ARG A 27 -1.80 -1.73 -4.36
N TRP A 28 -0.57 -2.04 -4.01
CA TRP A 28 0.34 -1.21 -3.23
C TRP A 28 1.50 -0.72 -4.10
N GLY A 29 2.06 0.42 -3.71
CA GLY A 29 3.35 0.92 -4.15
C GLY A 29 4.26 1.18 -2.96
N ILE A 30 5.57 1.25 -3.23
CA ILE A 30 6.57 1.62 -2.22
C ILE A 30 6.98 3.05 -2.49
N GLY A 31 6.80 3.92 -1.50
CA GLY A 31 7.27 5.30 -1.53
C GLY A 31 8.46 5.51 -0.60
N ILE A 32 9.17 6.61 -0.80
CA ILE A 32 10.22 7.09 0.11
C ILE A 32 9.71 8.36 0.78
N ASP A 33 9.84 8.40 2.10
CA ASP A 33 9.46 9.48 2.98
C ASP A 33 10.72 10.15 3.54
N PHE A 34 10.83 11.46 3.32
CA PHE A 34 11.97 12.30 3.71
C PHE A 34 11.66 13.22 4.89
N ARG A 35 10.56 13.01 5.61
CA ARG A 35 10.16 13.88 6.74
C ARG A 35 11.06 13.76 7.96
N SER A 36 11.83 12.67 8.08
CA SER A 36 12.87 12.49 9.10
C SER A 36 14.26 12.73 8.52
N THR A 37 15.25 12.91 9.40
CA THR A 37 16.68 13.02 9.03
C THR A 37 17.17 11.82 8.21
N GLU A 38 16.58 10.65 8.45
CA GLU A 38 16.82 9.44 7.67
C GLU A 38 15.63 9.17 6.74
N PRO A 39 15.86 8.94 5.43
CA PRO A 39 14.81 8.50 4.53
C PRO A 39 14.22 7.16 4.99
N SER A 40 12.90 7.04 4.95
CA SER A 40 12.21 5.81 5.32
C SER A 40 11.20 5.40 4.25
N ARG A 41 10.89 4.10 4.16
CA ARG A 41 9.90 3.63 3.18
C ARG A 41 8.49 3.74 3.75
N ASN A 42 7.53 4.02 2.89
CA ASN A 42 6.11 3.87 3.13
C ASN A 42 5.49 2.90 2.11
N LEU A 43 4.30 2.39 2.43
CA LEU A 43 3.50 1.60 1.51
C LEU A 43 2.26 2.40 1.16
N PHE A 44 2.28 3.05 0.00
CA PHE A 44 1.13 3.83 -0.46
C PHE A 44 0.18 2.96 -1.26
N TYR A 45 -1.09 3.31 -1.21
CA TYR A 45 -2.13 2.66 -1.96
C TYR A 45 -2.09 3.16 -3.40
N PHE A 46 -2.01 2.26 -4.38
CA PHE A 46 -1.62 2.64 -5.75
C PHE A 46 -2.58 3.65 -6.40
N PHE A 47 -3.87 3.55 -6.09
CA PHE A 47 -4.94 4.40 -6.64
C PHE A 47 -5.25 5.64 -5.81
N ASP A 48 -4.70 5.75 -4.60
CA ASP A 48 -4.82 6.92 -3.74
C ASP A 48 -3.49 7.10 -3.00
N ARG A 49 -2.58 7.88 -3.62
CA ARG A 49 -1.22 8.08 -3.12
C ARG A 49 -1.17 8.88 -1.81
N GLU A 50 -2.28 9.46 -1.38
CA GLU A 50 -2.40 10.10 -0.06
C GLU A 50 -2.71 9.09 1.05
N LYS A 51 -3.10 7.86 0.68
CA LYS A 51 -3.36 6.77 1.61
C LYS A 51 -2.20 5.80 1.66
N CYS A 52 -1.77 5.48 2.87
CA CYS A 52 -0.70 4.53 3.15
C CYS A 52 -1.17 3.44 4.12
N ALA A 53 -0.42 2.35 4.19
CA ALA A 53 -0.49 1.42 5.31
C ALA A 53 0.00 2.15 6.57
N VAL A 54 -0.83 2.20 7.60
CA VAL A 54 -0.55 2.87 8.86
C VAL A 54 -0.68 1.87 9.98
N ARG A 55 0.38 1.74 10.79
CA ARG A 55 0.26 1.09 12.09
C ARG A 55 -0.40 2.05 13.09
N GLU A 56 -1.45 1.58 13.73
CA GLU A 56 -2.09 2.26 14.85
C GLU A 56 -2.30 1.24 15.98
N GLY A 57 -1.49 1.36 17.03
CA GLY A 57 -1.42 0.37 18.10
C GLY A 57 -1.03 -1.02 17.57
N GLU A 58 -1.93 -1.98 17.78
CA GLU A 58 -1.81 -3.40 17.40
C GLU A 58 -2.49 -3.71 16.06
N THR A 59 -2.82 -2.70 15.26
CA THR A 59 -3.50 -2.89 13.98
C THR A 59 -2.76 -2.21 12.84
N ALA A 60 -2.92 -2.76 11.64
CA ALA A 60 -2.54 -2.10 10.39
C ALA A 60 -3.82 -1.69 9.67
N ARG A 61 -3.91 -0.43 9.26
CA ARG A 61 -5.05 0.09 8.50
C ARG A 61 -4.62 1.01 7.36
N LYS A 62 -5.52 1.32 6.43
CA LYS A 62 -5.37 2.44 5.49
C LYS A 62 -5.55 3.75 6.25
N GLY A 63 -4.64 4.69 6.01
CA GLY A 63 -4.67 6.00 6.66
C GLY A 63 -3.85 7.03 5.88
N ASP A 64 -3.80 8.26 6.39
CA ASP A 64 -3.02 9.33 5.78
C ASP A 64 -1.51 9.00 5.77
N CYS A 65 -0.84 9.17 4.64
CA CYS A 65 0.62 8.98 4.52
C CYS A 65 1.43 9.92 5.44
N LYS A 66 0.84 11.04 5.89
CA LYS A 66 1.43 11.94 6.89
C LYS A 66 1.34 11.39 8.31
N ASN A 67 0.63 10.30 8.56
CA ASN A 67 0.62 9.65 9.87
C ASN A 67 2.03 9.10 10.20
N LYS A 68 2.46 9.20 11.47
CA LYS A 68 3.76 8.66 11.92
C LYS A 68 3.86 7.14 11.73
N GLY A 69 2.75 6.43 11.86
CA GLY A 69 2.63 4.99 11.60
C GLY A 69 2.70 4.59 10.13
N ALA A 70 2.71 5.57 9.20
CA ALA A 70 2.86 5.33 7.76
C ALA A 70 4.32 5.16 7.32
N ALA A 71 5.27 5.55 8.16
CA ALA A 71 6.69 5.54 7.87
C ALA A 71 7.38 4.25 8.36
N ARG A 72 8.60 4.03 7.86
CA ARG A 72 9.50 2.94 8.28
C ARG A 72 8.91 1.55 8.07
N TRP A 73 8.14 1.37 7.00
CA TRP A 73 7.78 0.02 6.55
C TRP A 73 9.00 -0.65 5.91
N GLY A 74 9.15 -1.94 6.14
CA GLY A 74 10.28 -2.71 5.60
C GLY A 74 9.88 -4.14 5.35
N TRP A 75 10.59 -4.82 4.46
CA TRP A 75 10.40 -6.23 4.18
C TRP A 75 11.73 -6.96 4.33
N ARG A 76 11.72 -8.07 5.06
CA ARG A 76 12.89 -8.92 5.31
C ARG A 76 12.40 -10.32 5.67
N ASP A 77 12.95 -11.34 5.05
CA ASP A 77 12.67 -12.77 5.35
C ASP A 77 11.18 -13.10 5.35
N GLY A 78 10.44 -12.59 4.35
CA GLY A 78 8.98 -12.78 4.26
C GLY A 78 8.16 -11.96 5.25
N LYS A 79 8.79 -11.18 6.14
CA LYS A 79 8.13 -10.38 7.16
C LYS A 79 7.91 -8.97 6.66
N LEU A 80 6.67 -8.50 6.71
CA LEU A 80 6.39 -7.07 6.54
C LEU A 80 6.43 -6.38 7.90
N THR A 81 7.37 -5.47 8.07
CA THR A 81 7.73 -4.85 9.35
C THR A 81 7.41 -3.36 9.37
N GLN A 82 7.09 -2.85 10.55
CA GLN A 82 7.02 -1.42 10.85
C GLN A 82 8.07 -1.07 11.93
N GLY A 83 8.99 -0.18 11.57
CA GLY A 83 10.11 0.22 12.43
C GLY A 83 11.05 -0.93 12.82
N GLY A 84 11.00 -2.07 12.13
CA GLY A 84 11.79 -3.28 12.41
C GLY A 84 11.41 -4.02 13.69
N LYS A 85 10.38 -3.58 14.42
CA LYS A 85 9.98 -4.15 15.72
C LYS A 85 8.64 -4.88 15.67
N HIS A 86 7.72 -4.37 14.87
CA HIS A 86 6.38 -4.95 14.75
C HIS A 86 6.19 -5.51 13.35
N CYS A 87 5.58 -6.67 13.27
CA CYS A 87 5.35 -7.41 12.05
C CYS A 87 3.85 -7.47 11.77
N LEU A 88 3.49 -7.38 10.49
CA LEU A 88 2.14 -7.65 10.03
C LEU A 88 1.83 -9.13 10.30
N GLY A 89 0.69 -9.36 10.93
CA GLY A 89 0.14 -10.68 11.18
C GLY A 89 -1.33 -10.74 10.77
N ARG A 90 -1.84 -11.96 10.63
CA ARG A 90 -3.25 -12.25 10.36
C ARG A 90 -3.92 -12.74 11.65
N GLY A 91 -4.83 -11.93 12.18
CA GLY A 91 -5.64 -12.26 13.34
C GLY A 91 -6.90 -13.04 12.98
N ARG A 92 -7.81 -13.16 13.95
CA ARG A 92 -9.16 -13.71 13.73
C ARG A 92 -9.89 -12.94 12.64
N ASP A 93 -10.74 -13.65 11.91
CA ASP A 93 -11.53 -13.12 10.78
C ASP A 93 -10.68 -12.41 9.72
N ASN A 94 -9.46 -12.93 9.52
CA ASN A 94 -8.46 -12.37 8.61
C ASN A 94 -8.09 -10.91 8.86
N LYS A 95 -8.29 -10.38 10.08
CA LYS A 95 -7.94 -9.00 10.40
C LYS A 95 -6.43 -8.78 10.35
N ALA A 96 -6.00 -7.66 9.78
CA ALA A 96 -4.60 -7.28 9.83
C ALA A 96 -4.24 -6.74 11.23
N ILE A 97 -3.32 -7.43 11.89
CA ILE A 97 -2.81 -7.08 13.21
C ILE A 97 -1.32 -6.78 13.13
N MET A 98 -0.82 -6.02 14.10
CA MET A 98 0.58 -5.70 14.27
C MET A 98 1.05 -6.26 15.59
N VAL A 99 1.92 -7.26 15.54
CA VAL A 99 2.47 -7.93 16.72
C VAL A 99 3.98 -7.70 16.79
N PRO A 100 4.63 -7.82 17.96
CA PRO A 100 6.08 -7.89 18.03
C PRO A 100 6.62 -8.98 17.09
N CYS A 101 7.65 -8.67 16.30
CA CYS A 101 8.19 -9.61 15.32
C CYS A 101 8.77 -10.90 15.93
N SER A 102 9.05 -10.90 17.24
CA SER A 102 9.46 -12.07 18.02
C SER A 102 8.30 -13.00 18.38
N GLU A 103 7.06 -12.50 18.40
CA GLU A 103 5.87 -13.26 18.77
C GLU A 103 5.21 -13.93 17.57
N GLY A 104 5.28 -13.30 16.40
CA GLY A 104 4.72 -13.85 15.18
C GLY A 104 4.76 -12.90 14.00
N HIS A 105 4.39 -13.43 12.84
CA HIS A 105 4.15 -12.66 11.62
C HIS A 105 3.38 -13.53 10.62
N GLU A 106 2.71 -12.89 9.69
CA GLU A 106 2.23 -13.53 8.47
C GLU A 106 3.38 -13.49 7.44
N HIS A 107 3.69 -14.63 6.82
CA HIS A 107 4.69 -14.66 5.76
C HIS A 107 4.09 -14.11 4.47
N VAL A 108 4.64 -13.02 3.96
CA VAL A 108 4.14 -12.33 2.77
C VAL A 108 5.20 -12.20 1.67
N ASN A 109 4.70 -12.26 0.44
CA ASN A 109 5.43 -12.03 -0.79
C ASN A 109 4.84 -10.84 -1.53
N PHE A 110 5.69 -10.18 -2.31
CA PHE A 110 5.24 -9.14 -3.23
C PHE A 110 5.00 -9.74 -4.60
N ILE A 111 3.74 -9.78 -5.01
CA ILE A 111 3.35 -10.28 -6.32
C ILE A 111 3.13 -9.08 -7.24
N THR A 112 3.96 -8.95 -8.26
CA THR A 112 3.68 -8.07 -9.39
C THR A 112 2.90 -8.88 -10.42
N PRO A 113 1.74 -8.38 -10.90
CA PRO A 113 1.04 -9.07 -11.97
C PRO A 113 1.99 -9.17 -13.16
N GLU A 114 2.00 -10.33 -13.80
CA GLU A 114 2.76 -10.55 -15.02
C GLU A 114 2.33 -9.50 -16.05
N ILE A 115 3.30 -8.88 -16.70
CA ILE A 115 3.15 -7.65 -17.48
C ILE A 115 1.99 -7.81 -18.47
N VAL A 116 0.92 -7.02 -18.29
CA VAL A 116 -0.12 -6.87 -19.31
C VAL A 116 0.53 -6.40 -20.61
N PRO A 117 0.29 -7.06 -21.76
CA PRO A 117 0.88 -6.66 -23.03
C PRO A 117 0.68 -5.16 -23.29
N VAL A 118 1.69 -4.52 -23.87
CA VAL A 118 1.83 -3.06 -24.09
C VAL A 118 0.57 -2.38 -24.67
N GLY A 119 -0.30 -3.13 -25.36
CA GLY A 119 -1.57 -2.62 -25.90
C GLY A 119 -2.62 -2.22 -24.87
N THR A 120 -2.59 -2.72 -23.63
CA THR A 120 -3.62 -2.41 -22.61
C THR A 120 -3.25 -1.18 -21.76
N GLN A 121 -1.97 -0.84 -21.63
CA GLN A 121 -1.50 0.28 -20.81
C GLN A 121 -1.97 1.66 -21.32
N GLN A 122 -2.13 1.85 -22.63
CA GLN A 122 -2.57 3.14 -23.19
C GLN A 122 -3.98 3.56 -22.75
N SER A 123 -4.87 2.61 -22.46
CA SER A 123 -6.23 2.91 -22.00
C SER A 123 -6.26 3.47 -20.57
N MET A 124 -5.45 2.90 -19.66
CA MET A 124 -5.44 3.29 -18.25
C MET A 124 -4.73 4.63 -18.00
N PHE A 125 -3.70 4.96 -18.78
CA PHE A 125 -3.07 6.29 -18.72
C PHE A 125 -3.93 7.37 -19.38
N GLY A 126 -4.64 7.03 -20.46
CA GLY A 126 -5.52 7.98 -21.16
C GLY A 126 -6.75 8.43 -20.35
N GLU A 127 -7.27 7.58 -19.46
CA GLU A 127 -8.34 7.98 -18.54
C GLU A 127 -7.85 8.89 -17.40
N GLN A 128 -6.61 8.72 -16.93
CA GLN A 128 -6.01 9.58 -15.91
C GLN A 128 -5.74 11.00 -16.44
N GLU A 129 -5.30 11.15 -17.69
CA GLU A 129 -5.16 12.49 -18.31
C GLU A 129 -6.51 13.21 -18.43
N LYS A 130 -7.57 12.51 -18.86
CA LYS A 130 -8.91 13.11 -18.97
C LYS A 130 -9.49 13.56 -17.63
N ALA A 131 -9.18 12.86 -16.53
CA ALA A 131 -9.61 13.24 -15.18
C ALA A 131 -8.84 14.45 -14.61
N SER A 132 -7.57 14.62 -15.01
CA SER A 132 -6.74 15.76 -14.61
C SER A 132 -7.15 17.05 -15.32
N THR A 133 -7.41 16.99 -16.63
CA THR A 133 -7.76 18.17 -17.44
C THR A 133 -9.10 18.80 -17.05
N ARG A 134 -10.04 18.03 -16.48
CA ARG A 134 -11.35 18.56 -16.03
C ARG A 134 -11.28 19.39 -14.73
N ARG A 135 -10.19 19.33 -13.95
CA ARG A 135 -10.06 20.11 -12.69
C ARG A 135 -9.25 21.40 -12.85
N GLY A 136 -8.65 21.67 -14.01
CA GLY A 136 -7.76 22.80 -14.23
C GLY A 136 -8.40 24.05 -14.88
N ALA A 137 -9.65 23.99 -15.32
CA ALA A 137 -10.27 25.12 -16.04
C ALA A 137 -10.98 26.08 -15.07
N THR A 138 -10.21 26.91 -14.38
CA THR A 138 -10.73 28.20 -13.87
C THR A 138 -9.76 29.29 -14.30
N PRO A 139 -10.06 30.06 -15.36
CA PRO A 139 -9.20 31.15 -15.77
C PRO A 139 -9.34 32.29 -14.75
N ARG A 140 -8.24 32.62 -14.06
CA ARG A 140 -8.15 33.89 -13.33
C ARG A 140 -8.00 35.00 -14.36
N ARG A 141 -9.03 35.83 -14.48
CA ARG A 141 -8.94 37.16 -15.11
C ARG A 141 -8.10 38.04 -14.17
N PHE A 142 -6.97 38.52 -14.66
CA PHE A 142 -6.28 39.65 -14.05
C PHE A 142 -6.86 40.91 -14.72
N GLU A 143 -7.46 41.78 -13.92
CA GLU A 143 -7.61 43.22 -14.20
C GLU A 143 -6.52 43.96 -13.41
#